data_AF-A0A926FN03-F1
#
_entry.id   AF-A0A926FN03-F1
#
_cell.length_a   1.000
_cell.length_b   1.000
_cell.length_c   1.000
_cell.angle_alpha   90.00
_cell.angle_beta   90.00
_cell.angle_gamma   90.00
#
_symmetry.space_group_name_H-M   'P 1'
#
loop_
_entity.id
_entity.type
_entity.pdbx_description
1 polymer ?
#
loop_
_entity_poly.entity_id
_entity_poly.type
_entity_poly.pdbx_seq_one_letter_code
_entity_poly.pdbx_strand_id
1 'polypeptide(L)'
;MNANGRIPRLARDERLAGLVGFSWGFAEGLVFFIVPDVYISFATLFSPRAGIVAWISSIAGSAVAVSVIFTLAVMLRLDYLGFLPSIPGISTGLVERVAERLAVAGLPYTASFIFSGVPLKLYVAMALALGASLGSVLLWTVFARIVRIAPTVAATAGIRLLFSRAIDARPRVWTALLVFFWFAFYVFYFLRMSRI
;
A
#
# COMPACT_ATOMS: atom_id res chain seq x y z
N MET A 1 7.64 -30.12 -12.96
CA MET A 1 7.85 -28.72 -13.41
C MET A 1 8.80 -28.02 -12.46
N ASN A 2 9.99 -27.60 -12.91
CA ASN A 2 10.96 -26.91 -12.05
C ASN A 2 10.42 -25.56 -11.56
N ALA A 3 10.53 -25.28 -10.25
CA ALA A 3 10.00 -24.04 -9.67
C ALA A 3 10.63 -22.75 -10.26
N ASN A 4 11.81 -22.86 -10.90
CA ASN A 4 12.44 -21.75 -11.63
C ASN A 4 11.58 -21.23 -12.80
N GLY A 5 10.76 -22.09 -13.42
CA GLY A 5 9.84 -21.67 -14.48
C GLY A 5 8.47 -21.22 -13.99
N ARG A 6 8.09 -21.52 -12.73
CA ARG A 6 6.77 -21.16 -12.17
C ARG A 6 6.71 -19.70 -11.71
N ILE A 7 7.75 -19.23 -11.02
CA ILE A 7 7.79 -17.87 -10.45
C ILE A 7 7.62 -16.79 -11.54
N PRO A 8 8.40 -16.80 -12.65
CA PRO A 8 8.26 -15.78 -13.67
C PRO A 8 6.93 -15.85 -14.42
N ARG A 9 6.32 -17.05 -14.55
CA ARG A 9 5.02 -17.21 -15.22
C ARG A 9 3.90 -16.54 -14.44
N LEU A 10 3.83 -16.82 -13.12
CA LEU A 10 2.81 -16.21 -12.25
C LEU A 10 2.95 -14.69 -12.20
N ALA A 11 4.20 -14.18 -12.14
CA ALA A 11 4.47 -12.75 -12.11
C ALA A 11 4.19 -12.04 -13.44
N ARG A 12 4.13 -12.76 -14.56
CA ARG A 12 3.88 -12.22 -15.91
C ARG A 12 2.41 -12.21 -16.30
N ASP A 13 1.55 -12.88 -15.55
CA ASP A 13 0.10 -12.89 -15.80
C ASP A 13 -0.52 -11.57 -15.33
N GLU A 14 -0.86 -10.70 -16.28
CA GLU A 14 -1.43 -9.38 -16.01
C GLU A 14 -2.83 -9.46 -15.35
N ARG A 15 -3.62 -10.49 -15.65
CA ARG A 15 -4.96 -10.66 -15.04
C ARG A 15 -4.83 -11.02 -13.57
N LEU A 16 -3.96 -11.99 -13.27
CA LEU A 16 -3.65 -12.32 -11.88
C LEU A 16 -3.02 -11.14 -11.15
N ALA A 17 -2.12 -10.40 -11.81
CA ALA A 17 -1.51 -9.22 -11.23
C ALA A 17 -2.54 -8.13 -10.89
N GLY A 18 -3.51 -7.90 -11.78
CA GLY A 18 -4.62 -6.98 -11.52
C GLY A 18 -5.49 -7.43 -10.34
N LEU A 19 -5.88 -8.71 -10.32
CA LEU A 19 -6.71 -9.27 -9.24
C LEU A 19 -6.00 -9.19 -7.87
N VAL A 20 -4.74 -9.59 -7.81
CA VAL A 20 -3.94 -9.51 -6.58
C VAL A 20 -3.74 -8.06 -6.18
N GLY A 21 -3.37 -7.18 -7.12
CA GLY A 21 -3.23 -5.75 -6.87
C GLY A 21 -4.49 -5.12 -6.29
N PHE A 22 -5.66 -5.36 -6.92
CA PHE A 22 -6.95 -4.90 -6.45
C PHE A 22 -7.27 -5.41 -5.05
N SER A 23 -7.20 -6.73 -4.85
CA SER A 23 -7.55 -7.37 -3.58
C SER A 23 -6.65 -6.89 -2.45
N TRP A 24 -5.36 -6.69 -2.73
CA TRP A 24 -4.39 -6.19 -1.76
C TRP A 24 -4.60 -4.72 -1.42
N GLY A 25 -4.83 -3.88 -2.43
CA GLY A 25 -5.16 -2.46 -2.22
C GLY A 25 -6.46 -2.26 -1.44
N PHE A 26 -7.46 -3.09 -1.71
CA PHE A 26 -8.72 -3.12 -0.96
C PHE A 26 -8.51 -3.57 0.49
N ALA A 27 -7.84 -4.72 0.68
CA ALA A 27 -7.58 -5.26 2.00
C ALA A 27 -6.73 -4.31 2.86
N GLU A 28 -5.65 -3.74 2.30
CA GLU A 28 -4.80 -2.79 3.03
C GLU A 28 -5.49 -1.45 3.27
N GLY A 29 -6.31 -0.98 2.32
CA GLY A 29 -7.16 0.18 2.53
C GLY A 29 -8.15 0.01 3.70
N LEU A 30 -8.63 -1.22 3.95
CA LEU A 30 -9.60 -1.51 5.00
C LEU A 30 -9.01 -1.94 6.35
N VAL A 31 -8.19 -2.99 6.37
CA VAL A 31 -7.81 -3.68 7.62
C VAL A 31 -6.39 -4.19 7.60
N PHE A 32 -5.88 -4.63 6.45
CA PHE A 32 -4.60 -5.30 6.35
C PHE A 32 -3.43 -4.33 6.57
N PHE A 33 -2.38 -4.76 7.26
CA PHE A 33 -1.26 -3.90 7.65
C PHE A 33 -0.04 -4.03 6.72
N ILE A 34 -0.08 -4.99 5.77
CA ILE A 34 0.98 -5.18 4.78
C ILE A 34 0.62 -4.47 3.48
N VAL A 35 1.53 -3.60 3.04
CA VAL A 35 1.37 -2.73 1.88
C VAL A 35 1.43 -3.48 0.55
N PRO A 36 0.68 -3.03 -0.46
CA PRO A 36 0.64 -3.68 -1.77
C PRO A 36 1.99 -3.61 -2.52
N ASP A 37 2.89 -2.71 -2.12
CA ASP A 37 4.25 -2.59 -2.64
C ASP A 37 5.03 -3.93 -2.64
N VAL A 38 4.72 -4.83 -1.71
CA VAL A 38 5.33 -6.18 -1.63
C VAL A 38 5.07 -6.97 -2.91
N TYR A 39 3.81 -7.08 -3.33
CA TYR A 39 3.45 -7.80 -4.54
C TYR A 39 3.79 -6.98 -5.80
N ILE A 40 3.57 -5.67 -5.77
CA ILE A 40 3.84 -4.80 -6.93
C ILE A 40 5.32 -4.83 -7.31
N SER A 41 6.23 -4.74 -6.34
CA SER A 41 7.67 -4.90 -6.59
C SER A 41 8.00 -6.29 -7.14
N PHE A 42 7.39 -7.36 -6.59
CA PHE A 42 7.58 -8.71 -7.11
C PHE A 42 7.15 -8.84 -8.58
N ALA A 43 5.93 -8.40 -8.91
CA ALA A 43 5.41 -8.43 -10.27
C ALA A 43 6.30 -7.59 -11.21
N THR A 44 6.65 -6.37 -10.81
CA THR A 44 7.52 -5.45 -11.57
C THR A 44 8.89 -6.05 -11.87
N LEU A 45 9.48 -6.79 -10.92
CA LEU A 45 10.81 -7.39 -11.05
C LEU A 45 10.87 -8.45 -12.17
N PHE A 46 9.77 -9.13 -12.45
CA PHE A 46 9.70 -10.18 -13.48
C PHE A 46 8.93 -9.74 -14.74
N SER A 47 8.10 -8.70 -14.62
CA SER A 47 7.31 -8.09 -15.68
C SER A 47 6.89 -6.66 -15.30
N PRO A 48 7.56 -5.61 -15.83
CA PRO A 48 7.16 -4.23 -15.57
C PRO A 48 5.70 -3.94 -15.92
N ARG A 49 5.18 -4.55 -17.00
CA ARG A 49 3.76 -4.43 -17.39
C ARG A 49 2.82 -4.97 -16.31
N ALA A 50 3.06 -6.20 -15.84
CA ALA A 50 2.24 -6.79 -14.78
C ALA A 50 2.34 -5.98 -13.47
N GLY A 51 3.52 -5.44 -13.17
CA GLY A 51 3.74 -4.52 -12.06
C GLY A 51 2.87 -3.26 -12.13
N ILE A 52 2.80 -2.62 -13.31
CA ILE A 52 1.94 -1.45 -13.55
C ILE A 52 0.46 -1.83 -13.42
N VAL A 53 0.04 -2.97 -13.97
CA VAL A 53 -1.34 -3.45 -13.86
C VAL A 53 -1.73 -3.70 -12.40
N ALA A 54 -0.85 -4.32 -11.61
CA ALA A 54 -1.05 -4.52 -10.18
C ALA A 54 -1.15 -3.19 -9.42
N TRP A 55 -0.30 -2.21 -9.76
CA TRP A 55 -0.31 -0.89 -9.14
C TRP A 55 -1.60 -0.12 -9.41
N ILE A 56 -2.02 -0.01 -10.68
CA ILE A 56 -3.28 0.67 -11.05
C ILE A 56 -4.46 -0.04 -10.39
N SER A 57 -4.47 -1.37 -10.41
CA SER A 57 -5.54 -2.15 -9.78
C SER A 57 -5.57 -1.95 -8.26
N SER A 58 -4.41 -1.82 -7.61
CA SER A 58 -4.32 -1.49 -6.18
C SER A 58 -4.86 -0.12 -5.85
N ILE A 59 -4.73 0.88 -6.73
CA ILE A 59 -5.37 2.19 -6.56
C ILE A 59 -6.89 2.02 -6.59
N ALA A 60 -7.42 1.29 -7.58
CA ALA A 60 -8.85 1.01 -7.68
C ALA A 60 -9.40 0.28 -6.44
N GLY A 61 -8.71 -0.76 -5.97
CA GLY A 61 -9.08 -1.47 -4.74
C GLY A 61 -9.08 -0.55 -3.51
N SER A 62 -8.11 0.36 -3.42
CA SER A 62 -8.05 1.35 -2.33
C SER A 62 -9.19 2.35 -2.38
N ALA A 63 -9.58 2.80 -3.58
CA ALA A 63 -10.71 3.69 -3.75
C ALA A 63 -12.03 3.02 -3.29
N VAL A 64 -12.21 1.74 -3.63
CA VAL A 64 -13.35 0.95 -3.12
C VAL A 64 -13.30 0.83 -1.59
N ALA A 65 -12.12 0.59 -1.01
CA ALA A 65 -11.96 0.56 0.45
C ALA A 65 -12.35 1.89 1.11
N VAL A 66 -11.96 3.04 0.54
CA VAL A 66 -12.37 4.36 1.03
C VAL A 66 -13.87 4.54 0.99
N SER A 67 -14.53 4.13 -0.09
CA SER A 67 -15.99 4.18 -0.20
C SER A 67 -16.66 3.31 0.88
N VAL A 68 -16.11 2.13 1.17
CA VAL A 68 -16.59 1.28 2.26
C VAL A 68 -16.39 1.96 3.61
N ILE A 69 -15.22 2.55 3.89
CA ILE A 69 -14.99 3.30 5.14
C ILE A 69 -15.99 4.44 5.27
N PHE A 70 -16.26 5.18 4.20
CA PHE A 70 -17.28 6.22 4.18
C PHE A 70 -18.66 5.68 4.53
N THR A 71 -19.09 4.59 3.93
CA THR A 71 -20.38 3.96 4.26
C THR A 71 -20.42 3.52 5.73
N LEU A 72 -19.38 2.85 6.23
CA LEU A 72 -19.32 2.35 7.61
C LEU A 72 -19.31 3.51 8.62
N ALA A 73 -18.40 4.48 8.44
CA ALA A 73 -18.16 5.54 9.42
C ALA A 73 -19.20 6.67 9.35
N VAL A 74 -19.64 7.06 8.14
CA VAL A 74 -20.52 8.23 7.96
C VAL A 74 -21.98 7.81 7.81
N MET A 75 -22.29 6.85 6.93
CA MET A 75 -23.68 6.47 6.67
C MET A 75 -24.25 5.57 7.78
N LEU A 76 -23.48 4.59 8.23
CA LEU A 76 -23.88 3.63 9.26
C LEU A 76 -23.44 4.03 10.68
N ARG A 77 -22.65 5.11 10.82
CA ARG A 77 -22.16 5.65 12.11
C ARG A 77 -21.44 4.62 12.98
N LEU A 78 -20.73 3.67 12.35
CA LEU A 78 -19.89 2.72 13.07
C LEU A 78 -18.60 3.41 13.52
N ASP A 79 -18.11 3.03 14.71
CA ASP A 79 -16.86 3.55 15.27
C ASP A 79 -15.64 2.91 14.61
N TYR A 80 -15.40 3.26 13.35
CA TYR A 80 -14.25 2.77 12.60
C TYR A 80 -12.94 3.35 13.15
N LEU A 81 -12.94 4.60 13.66
CA LEU A 81 -11.76 5.20 14.28
C LEU A 81 -11.34 4.48 15.57
N GLY A 82 -12.30 4.10 16.43
CA GLY A 82 -12.05 3.29 17.63
C GLY A 82 -11.61 1.85 17.32
N PHE A 83 -11.95 1.33 16.14
CA PHE A 83 -11.44 0.04 15.66
C PHE A 83 -9.98 0.11 15.19
N LEU A 84 -9.51 1.22 14.63
CA LEU A 84 -8.17 1.32 14.03
C LEU A 84 -7.00 0.95 14.96
N PRO A 85 -6.99 1.29 16.27
CA PRO A 85 -5.94 0.87 17.20
C PRO A 85 -5.81 -0.65 17.39
N SER A 86 -6.82 -1.44 16.99
CA SER A 86 -6.72 -2.92 17.00
C SER A 86 -5.86 -3.46 15.85
N ILE A 87 -5.58 -2.65 14.84
CA ILE A 87 -4.76 -3.03 13.68
C ILE A 87 -3.27 -2.85 14.04
N PRO A 88 -2.42 -3.87 13.79
CA PRO A 88 -0.98 -3.78 14.00
C PRO A 88 -0.37 -2.54 13.32
N GLY A 89 0.42 -1.77 14.09
CA GLY A 89 1.09 -0.56 13.60
C GLY A 89 0.29 0.73 13.75
N ILE A 90 -0.91 0.69 14.35
CA ILE A 90 -1.70 1.88 14.69
C ILE A 90 -1.82 1.97 16.21
N SER A 91 -1.17 2.97 16.82
CA SER A 91 -1.35 3.28 18.24
C SER A 91 -2.38 4.38 18.44
N THR A 92 -2.99 4.46 19.63
CA THR A 92 -3.89 5.56 20.02
C THR A 92 -3.21 6.92 19.87
N GLY A 93 -1.95 7.05 20.30
CA GLY A 93 -1.16 8.27 20.10
C GLY A 93 -0.89 8.62 18.63
N LEU A 94 -0.86 7.64 17.72
CA LEU A 94 -0.81 7.93 16.28
C LEU A 94 -2.13 8.53 15.79
N VAL A 95 -3.27 8.03 16.28
CA VAL A 95 -4.60 8.57 15.94
C VAL A 95 -4.73 10.02 16.37
N GLU A 96 -4.37 10.33 17.62
CA GLU A 96 -4.40 11.70 18.18
C GLU A 96 -3.52 12.66 17.37
N ARG A 97 -2.26 12.29 17.09
CA ARG A 97 -1.34 13.11 16.29
C ARG A 97 -1.86 13.36 14.87
N VAL A 98 -2.54 12.39 14.26
CA VAL A 98 -3.15 12.58 12.93
C VAL A 98 -4.38 13.48 13.02
N ALA A 99 -5.19 13.36 14.07
CA ALA A 99 -6.32 14.24 14.33
C ALA A 99 -5.88 15.71 14.44
N GLU A 100 -4.89 16.00 15.30
CA GLU A 100 -4.33 17.33 15.48
C GLU A 100 -3.81 17.92 14.17
N ARG A 101 -3.06 17.13 13.40
CA ARG A 101 -2.49 17.57 12.12
C ARG A 101 -3.57 17.86 11.08
N LEU A 102 -4.55 16.97 10.93
CA LEU A 102 -5.62 17.15 9.96
C LEU A 102 -6.55 18.31 10.33
N ALA A 103 -6.78 18.55 11.63
CA ALA A 103 -7.58 19.69 12.09
C ALA A 103 -6.93 21.03 11.72
N VAL A 104 -5.59 21.10 11.71
CA VAL A 104 -4.85 22.33 11.37
C VAL A 104 -4.62 22.47 9.86
N ALA A 105 -4.21 21.39 9.18
CA ALA A 105 -3.68 21.46 7.81
C ALA A 105 -4.62 20.85 6.74
N GLY A 106 -5.69 20.15 7.14
CA GLY A 106 -6.49 19.33 6.23
C GLY A 106 -5.70 18.15 5.64
N LEU A 107 -6.24 17.53 4.58
CA LEU A 107 -5.61 16.39 3.91
C LEU A 107 -4.19 16.75 3.41
N PRO A 108 -3.15 15.96 3.75
CA PRO A 108 -1.78 16.30 3.40
C PRO A 108 -1.49 15.96 1.94
N TYR A 109 -1.32 16.98 1.09
CA TYR A 109 -0.91 16.82 -0.32
C TYR A 109 0.60 16.90 -0.54
N THR A 110 1.39 16.81 0.53
CA THR A 110 2.85 16.86 0.48
C THR A 110 3.47 15.48 0.69
N ALA A 111 4.44 15.14 -0.16
CA ALA A 111 5.09 13.83 -0.17
C ALA A 111 5.72 13.44 1.19
N SER A 112 6.28 14.41 1.91
CA SER A 112 6.90 14.19 3.23
C SER A 112 5.95 13.57 4.25
N PHE A 113 4.65 13.88 4.19
CA PHE A 113 3.65 13.27 5.07
C PHE A 113 3.26 11.86 4.64
N ILE A 114 3.29 11.57 3.35
CA ILE A 114 2.97 10.23 2.82
C ILE A 114 4.06 9.22 3.21
N PHE A 115 5.33 9.67 3.26
CA PHE A 115 6.45 8.84 3.72
C PHE A 115 6.61 8.79 5.25
N SER A 116 5.76 9.47 6.02
CA SER A 116 5.82 9.47 7.49
C SER A 116 5.45 8.13 8.13
N GLY A 117 4.97 7.16 7.34
CA GLY A 117 4.61 5.82 7.81
C GLY A 117 3.19 5.72 8.38
N VAL A 118 2.42 6.80 8.35
CA VAL A 118 1.00 6.83 8.74
C VAL A 118 0.18 6.00 7.73
N PRO A 119 -0.62 5.03 8.19
CA PRO A 119 -1.47 4.23 7.30
C PRO A 119 -2.57 5.05 6.61
N LEU A 120 -2.84 4.74 5.35
CA LEU A 120 -3.84 5.45 4.53
C LEU A 120 -5.23 5.47 5.19
N LYS A 121 -5.66 4.32 5.72
CA LYS A 121 -6.95 4.14 6.40
C LYS A 121 -7.19 5.11 7.55
N LEU A 122 -6.13 5.51 8.26
CA LEU A 122 -6.22 6.47 9.36
C LEU A 122 -6.49 7.89 8.86
N TYR A 123 -5.77 8.32 7.83
CA TYR A 123 -6.05 9.61 7.19
C TYR A 123 -7.45 9.66 6.58
N VAL A 124 -7.89 8.59 5.92
CA VAL A 124 -9.23 8.47 5.34
C VAL A 124 -10.29 8.60 6.42
N ALA A 125 -10.23 7.75 7.46
CA ALA A 125 -11.22 7.73 8.52
C ALA A 125 -11.30 9.07 9.26
N MET A 126 -10.15 9.67 9.57
CA MET A 126 -10.09 10.94 10.28
C MET A 126 -10.57 12.10 9.40
N ALA A 127 -10.18 12.17 8.13
CA ALA A 127 -10.66 13.21 7.22
C ALA A 127 -12.19 13.17 7.05
N LEU A 128 -12.76 11.96 6.93
CA LEU A 128 -14.22 11.78 6.87
C LEU A 128 -14.90 12.18 8.18
N ALA A 129 -14.32 11.84 9.34
CA ALA A 129 -14.82 12.26 10.64
C ALA A 129 -14.79 13.79 10.83
N LEU A 130 -13.79 14.47 10.24
CA LEU A 130 -13.69 15.93 10.19
C LEU A 130 -14.57 16.58 9.11
N GLY A 131 -15.42 15.82 8.42
CA GLY A 131 -16.38 16.33 7.45
C GLY A 131 -15.85 16.52 6.03
N ALA A 132 -14.68 15.97 5.69
CA ALA A 132 -14.19 15.98 4.31
C ALA A 132 -15.15 15.22 3.37
N SER A 133 -15.34 15.74 2.16
CA SER A 133 -16.19 15.08 1.18
C SER A 133 -15.55 13.79 0.66
N LEU A 134 -16.36 12.77 0.35
CA LEU A 134 -15.87 11.52 -0.24
C LEU A 134 -15.00 11.76 -1.48
N GLY A 135 -15.39 12.69 -2.35
CA GLY A 135 -14.63 13.06 -3.54
C GLY A 135 -13.22 13.56 -3.22
N SER A 136 -13.08 14.43 -2.22
CA SER A 136 -11.76 14.93 -1.80
C SER A 136 -10.86 13.81 -1.26
N VAL A 137 -11.42 12.89 -0.47
CA VAL A 137 -10.68 11.77 0.11
C VAL A 137 -10.29 10.74 -0.95
N LEU A 138 -11.14 10.51 -1.97
CA LEU A 138 -10.82 9.65 -3.11
C LEU A 138 -9.68 10.23 -3.96
N LEU A 139 -9.73 11.52 -4.29
CA LEU A 139 -8.66 12.20 -5.03
C LEU A 139 -7.34 12.15 -4.26
N TRP A 140 -7.39 12.43 -2.95
CA TRP A 140 -6.23 12.31 -2.09
C TRP A 140 -5.70 10.88 -2.01
N THR A 141 -6.59 9.87 -1.95
CA THR A 141 -6.20 8.45 -1.95
C THR A 141 -5.42 8.09 -3.22
N VAL A 142 -5.89 8.53 -4.38
CA VAL A 142 -5.18 8.32 -5.66
C VAL A 142 -3.81 8.97 -5.61
N PHE A 143 -3.74 10.24 -5.20
CA PHE A 143 -2.48 10.98 -5.07
C PHE A 143 -1.51 10.28 -4.10
N ALA A 144 -1.97 9.92 -2.90
CA ALA A 144 -1.17 9.27 -1.89
C ALA A 144 -0.61 7.93 -2.37
N ARG A 145 -1.42 7.14 -3.09
CA ARG A 145 -0.96 5.87 -3.69
C ARG A 145 0.05 6.06 -4.79
N ILE A 146 -0.08 7.11 -5.61
CA ILE A 146 0.89 7.42 -6.65
C ILE A 146 2.23 7.78 -6.00
N VAL A 147 2.24 8.75 -5.11
CA VAL A 147 3.47 9.22 -4.44
C VAL A 147 4.15 8.11 -3.65
N ARG A 148 3.38 7.24 -2.99
CA ARG A 148 3.91 6.15 -2.18
C ARG A 148 4.50 5.02 -3.01
N ILE A 149 3.78 4.57 -4.04
CA ILE A 149 4.10 3.31 -4.75
C ILE A 149 4.96 3.55 -6.00
N ALA A 150 4.84 4.72 -6.65
CA ALA A 150 5.64 5.04 -7.84
C ALA A 150 7.15 4.89 -7.62
N PRO A 151 7.75 5.32 -6.49
CA PRO A 151 9.18 5.09 -6.23
C PRO A 151 9.54 3.61 -6.19
N THR A 152 8.72 2.77 -5.54
CA THR A 152 8.92 1.32 -5.48
C THR A 152 8.89 0.70 -6.89
N VAL A 153 7.91 1.07 -7.70
CA VAL A 153 7.78 0.60 -9.09
C VAL A 153 8.99 1.04 -9.92
N ALA A 154 9.37 2.33 -9.84
CA ALA A 154 10.49 2.88 -10.58
C ALA A 154 11.82 2.21 -10.20
N ALA A 155 12.09 2.06 -8.90
CA ALA A 155 13.30 1.41 -8.40
C ALA A 155 13.36 -0.06 -8.86
N THR A 156 12.26 -0.80 -8.74
CA THR A 156 12.23 -2.21 -9.12
C THR A 156 12.33 -2.40 -10.64
N ALA A 157 11.69 -1.52 -11.42
CA ALA A 157 11.81 -1.51 -12.88
C ALA A 157 13.25 -1.18 -13.31
N GLY A 158 13.92 -0.24 -12.62
CA GLY A 158 15.34 0.06 -12.82
C GLY A 158 16.25 -1.14 -12.53
N ILE A 159 16.01 -1.85 -11.41
CA ILE A 159 16.72 -3.10 -11.09
C ILE A 159 16.50 -4.14 -12.20
N ARG A 160 15.27 -4.29 -12.69
CA ARG A 160 14.97 -5.20 -13.79
C ARG A 160 15.70 -4.81 -15.07
N LEU A 161 15.76 -3.53 -15.41
CA LEU A 161 16.50 -3.03 -16.57
C LEU A 161 17.99 -3.37 -16.47
N LEU A 162 18.62 -3.12 -15.32
CA LEU A 162 20.05 -3.33 -15.10
C LEU A 162 20.44 -4.81 -14.97
N PHE A 163 19.60 -5.63 -14.34
CA PHE A 163 19.93 -7.00 -13.96
C PHE A 163 19.05 -8.07 -14.62
N SER A 164 18.37 -7.75 -15.72
CA SER A 164 17.42 -8.64 -16.41
C SER A 164 17.94 -10.08 -16.62
N ARG A 165 19.16 -10.23 -17.13
CA ARG A 165 19.80 -11.54 -17.36
C ARG A 165 20.02 -12.32 -16.06
N ALA A 166 20.47 -11.65 -15.00
CA ALA A 166 20.70 -12.28 -13.70
C ALA A 166 19.39 -12.67 -13.01
N ILE A 167 18.34 -11.84 -13.15
CA ILE A 167 17.00 -12.10 -12.63
C ILE A 167 16.39 -13.34 -13.29
N ASP A 168 16.47 -13.41 -14.62
CA ASP A 168 15.92 -14.54 -15.37
C ASP A 168 16.73 -15.84 -15.16
N ALA A 169 18.05 -15.75 -14.95
CA ALA A 169 18.89 -16.90 -14.64
C ALA A 169 18.66 -17.45 -13.23
N ARG A 170 18.35 -16.58 -12.24
CA ARG A 170 18.24 -16.95 -10.83
C ARG A 170 16.98 -16.38 -10.16
N PRO A 171 15.78 -16.70 -10.66
CA PRO A 171 14.54 -16.08 -10.19
C PRO A 171 14.30 -16.28 -8.69
N ARG A 172 14.65 -17.47 -8.15
CA ARG A 172 14.51 -17.76 -6.71
C ARG A 172 15.37 -16.86 -5.83
N VAL A 173 16.60 -16.57 -6.25
CA VAL A 173 17.52 -15.73 -5.47
C VAL A 173 16.98 -14.31 -5.40
N TRP A 174 16.55 -13.76 -6.53
CA TRP A 174 15.97 -12.42 -6.59
C TRP A 174 14.63 -12.31 -5.84
N THR A 175 13.79 -13.35 -5.89
CA THR A 175 12.61 -13.42 -5.02
C THR A 175 12.98 -13.47 -3.55
N ALA A 176 13.98 -14.27 -3.15
CA ALA A 176 14.43 -14.36 -1.76
C ALA A 176 15.00 -13.02 -1.26
N LEU A 177 15.78 -12.31 -2.10
CA LEU A 177 16.29 -10.96 -1.79
C LEU A 177 15.14 -9.97 -1.59
N LEU A 178 14.12 -10.02 -2.45
CA LEU A 178 12.96 -9.15 -2.31
C LEU A 178 12.16 -9.46 -1.04
N VAL A 179 11.96 -10.74 -0.72
CA VAL A 179 11.31 -11.17 0.53
C VAL A 179 12.10 -10.70 1.74
N PHE A 180 13.43 -10.87 1.71
CA PHE A 180 14.31 -10.40 2.79
C PHE A 180 14.24 -8.89 2.97
N PHE A 181 14.25 -8.12 1.88
CA PHE A 181 14.10 -6.66 1.91
C PHE A 181 12.80 -6.24 2.61
N TRP A 182 11.66 -6.81 2.21
CA TRP A 182 10.37 -6.49 2.82
C TRP A 182 10.28 -6.96 4.27
N PHE A 183 10.83 -8.13 4.58
CA PHE A 183 10.91 -8.62 5.96
C PHE A 183 11.68 -7.63 6.85
N ALA A 184 12.88 -7.21 6.42
CA ALA A 184 13.69 -6.23 7.14
C ALA A 184 12.97 -4.89 7.28
N PHE A 185 12.28 -4.42 6.23
CA PHE A 185 11.45 -3.22 6.27
C PHE A 185 10.37 -3.31 7.35
N TYR A 186 9.60 -4.41 7.42
CA TYR A 186 8.55 -4.57 8.41
C TYR A 186 9.11 -4.74 9.83
N VAL A 187 10.19 -5.49 10.00
CA VAL A 187 10.87 -5.59 11.30
C VAL A 187 11.26 -4.18 11.78
N PHE A 188 11.89 -3.37 10.93
CA PHE A 188 12.24 -1.99 11.28
C PHE A 188 11.00 -1.12 11.54
N TYR A 189 9.97 -1.21 10.70
CA TYR A 189 8.72 -0.47 10.84
C TYR A 189 8.05 -0.74 12.19
N PHE A 190 7.86 -2.01 12.56
CA PHE A 190 7.24 -2.38 13.83
C PHE A 190 8.13 -2.03 15.03
N LEU A 191 9.45 -2.20 14.94
CA LEU A 191 10.36 -1.77 16.00
C LEU A 191 10.30 -0.25 16.23
N ARG A 192 10.20 0.54 15.16
CA ARG A 192 10.08 2.00 15.25
C ARG A 192 8.71 2.42 15.79
N MET A 193 7.62 1.85 15.27
CA MET A 193 6.26 2.20 15.69
C MET A 193 5.94 1.73 17.11
N SER A 194 6.57 0.64 17.59
CA SER A 194 6.42 0.20 18.99
C SER A 194 7.00 1.18 20.03
N ARG A 195 7.83 2.13 19.60
CA ARG A 195 8.51 3.11 20.47
C ARG A 195 7.85 4.50 20.45
N ILE A 196 6.76 4.68 19.69
CA ILE A 196 6.15 5.99 19.35
C ILE A 196 4.65 6.00 19.68
#